data_AF-A0A6B3FX69-F1
#
_entry.id   AF-A0A6B3FX69-F1
#
_cell.length_a   1.000
_cell.length_b   1.000
_cell.length_c   1.000
_cell.angle_alpha   90.00
_cell.angle_beta   90.00
_cell.angle_gamma   90.00
#
_symmetry.space_group_name_H-M   'P 1'
#
loop_
_entity.id
_entity.type
_entity.pdbx_description
1 polymer ?
#
loop_
_entity_poly.entity_id
_entity_poly.type
_entity_poly.pdbx_seq_one_letter_code
_entity_poly.pdbx_strand_id
1 'polypeptide(L)'
;FLESDFVLGIGNRWANRHTGKLDVYTQGRTFVHVDIEPTQIGKIFAPDLGIASDAKAALELFVEVARELKSAGGLKDRSVWAASTQERKATLQRKTHFDNVPLKPQRVYEEMNRAFGPETRYVTTIGLSQIAGAQMLHVYKPRHWINCGQAGPLGWTIPAALGVATADPEGTVVALSGDYD
;
A
#
# COMPACT_ATOMS: atom_id res chain seq x y z
N PHE A 1 8.77 -9.64 -1.79
CA PHE A 1 8.14 -9.84 -3.09
C PHE A 1 9.03 -10.68 -4.01
N LEU A 2 10.24 -10.25 -4.35
CA LEU A 2 11.10 -11.02 -5.28
C LEU A 2 11.43 -12.46 -4.83
N GLU A 3 11.38 -12.74 -3.53
CA GLU A 3 11.59 -14.10 -3.00
C GLU A 3 10.29 -14.93 -2.85
N SER A 4 9.10 -14.37 -3.14
CA SER A 4 7.86 -15.14 -3.04
C SER A 4 7.71 -16.12 -4.21
N ASP A 5 6.97 -17.20 -3.98
CA ASP A 5 6.53 -18.20 -4.96
C ASP A 5 5.04 -18.05 -5.34
N PHE A 6 4.27 -17.33 -4.53
CA PHE A 6 2.84 -17.12 -4.70
C PHE A 6 2.43 -15.67 -4.39
N VAL A 7 1.56 -15.10 -5.23
CA VAL A 7 1.04 -13.74 -5.10
C VAL A 7 -0.48 -13.77 -5.20
N LEU A 8 -1.15 -13.38 -4.12
CA LEU A 8 -2.60 -13.21 -4.06
C LEU A 8 -2.95 -11.72 -4.16
N GLY A 9 -3.40 -11.30 -5.35
CA GLY A 9 -3.92 -9.97 -5.60
C GLY A 9 -5.43 -9.92 -5.30
N ILE A 10 -5.85 -9.03 -4.39
CA ILE A 10 -7.26 -8.83 -4.04
C ILE A 10 -7.59 -7.34 -4.16
N GLY A 11 -8.49 -6.99 -5.08
CA GLY A 11 -8.91 -5.61 -5.31
C GLY A 11 -7.80 -4.69 -5.85
N ASN A 12 -6.71 -5.28 -6.36
CA ASN A 12 -5.63 -4.56 -7.00
C ASN A 12 -5.74 -4.63 -8.52
N ARG A 13 -5.10 -3.67 -9.18
CA ARG A 13 -4.64 -3.82 -10.57
C ARG A 13 -3.12 -3.98 -10.57
N TRP A 14 -2.58 -4.61 -11.59
CA TRP A 14 -1.13 -4.77 -11.78
C TRP A 14 -0.50 -3.50 -12.40
N ALA A 15 -0.48 -2.41 -11.63
CA ALA A 15 -0.03 -1.10 -12.09
C ALA A 15 1.44 -1.10 -12.55
N ASN A 16 1.75 -0.38 -13.63
CA ASN A 16 3.11 -0.32 -14.19
C ASN A 16 4.19 0.10 -13.18
N ARG A 17 3.92 1.10 -12.33
CA ARG A 17 4.87 1.54 -11.28
C ARG A 17 5.00 0.56 -10.11
N HIS A 18 4.09 -0.41 -10.00
CA HIS A 18 4.19 -1.50 -9.03
C HIS A 18 4.95 -2.69 -9.60
N THR A 19 4.64 -3.07 -10.85
CA THR A 19 5.20 -4.27 -11.47
C THR A 19 6.59 -4.08 -12.04
N GLY A 20 6.89 -2.91 -12.61
CA GLY A 20 8.12 -2.70 -13.36
C GLY A 20 8.21 -3.64 -14.56
N LYS A 21 9.33 -4.37 -14.68
CA LYS A 21 9.57 -5.32 -15.77
C LYS A 21 8.79 -6.62 -15.50
N LEU A 22 7.84 -6.94 -16.38
CA LEU A 22 6.88 -8.04 -16.14
C LEU A 22 7.54 -9.42 -16.07
N ASP A 23 8.55 -9.69 -16.88
CA ASP A 23 9.30 -10.96 -16.83
C ASP A 23 9.93 -11.17 -15.45
N VAL A 24 10.58 -10.14 -14.89
CA VAL A 24 11.15 -10.19 -13.53
C VAL A 24 10.04 -10.33 -12.48
N TYR A 25 8.95 -9.59 -12.65
CA TYR A 25 7.81 -9.59 -11.73
C TYR A 25 7.13 -10.96 -11.65
N THR A 26 6.96 -11.66 -12.78
CA THR A 26 6.23 -12.93 -12.86
C THR A 26 7.11 -14.18 -12.77
N GLN A 27 8.43 -14.06 -12.95
CA GLN A 27 9.34 -15.20 -12.99
C GLN A 27 9.26 -16.10 -11.74
N GLY A 28 8.87 -17.36 -11.95
CA GLY A 28 8.83 -18.40 -10.92
C GLY A 28 7.73 -18.23 -9.88
N ARG A 29 6.65 -17.52 -10.20
CA ARG A 29 5.57 -17.18 -9.26
C ARG A 29 4.20 -17.55 -9.80
N THR A 30 3.36 -18.09 -8.93
CA THR A 30 1.93 -18.29 -9.18
C THR A 30 1.14 -17.05 -8.75
N PHE A 31 0.23 -16.59 -9.60
CA PHE A 31 -0.62 -15.43 -9.40
C PHE A 31 -2.09 -15.81 -9.33
N VAL A 32 -2.74 -15.38 -8.25
CA VAL A 32 -4.20 -15.35 -8.13
C VAL A 32 -4.64 -13.90 -8.12
N HIS A 33 -5.66 -13.56 -8.91
CA HIS A 33 -6.17 -12.20 -9.05
C HIS A 33 -7.68 -12.17 -8.85
N VAL A 34 -8.11 -11.49 -7.78
CA VAL A 34 -9.51 -11.17 -7.50
C VAL A 34 -9.76 -9.71 -7.86
N ASP A 35 -10.63 -9.48 -8.83
CA ASP A 35 -11.04 -8.14 -9.25
C ASP A 35 -12.55 -8.12 -9.51
N ILE A 36 -13.20 -7.01 -9.17
CA ILE A 36 -14.64 -6.85 -9.40
C ILE A 36 -14.95 -6.60 -10.87
N GLU A 37 -13.99 -6.06 -11.62
CA GLU A 37 -14.12 -5.72 -13.04
C GLU A 37 -13.44 -6.82 -13.89
N PRO A 38 -14.22 -7.69 -14.57
CA PRO A 38 -13.68 -8.81 -15.32
C PRO A 38 -12.62 -8.41 -16.35
N THR A 39 -12.74 -7.21 -16.93
CA THR A 39 -11.79 -6.71 -17.94
C THR A 39 -10.43 -6.31 -17.38
N GLN A 40 -10.25 -6.26 -16.05
CA GLN A 40 -8.92 -6.07 -15.44
C GLN A 40 -8.12 -7.37 -15.33
N ILE A 41 -8.81 -8.52 -15.25
CA ILE A 41 -8.19 -9.82 -15.12
C ILE A 41 -7.52 -10.18 -16.45
N GLY A 42 -6.22 -10.45 -16.44
CA GLY A 42 -5.46 -10.73 -17.67
C GLY A 42 -5.03 -9.49 -18.46
N LYS A 43 -5.45 -8.29 -18.05
CA LYS A 43 -5.16 -7.04 -18.80
C LYS A 43 -3.68 -6.72 -18.93
N ILE A 44 -2.90 -6.98 -17.88
CA ILE A 44 -1.45 -6.67 -17.84
C ILE A 44 -0.62 -7.94 -18.05
N PHE A 45 -1.01 -9.03 -17.40
CA PHE A 45 -0.51 -10.38 -17.64
C PHE A 45 -1.60 -11.37 -17.20
N ALA A 46 -1.60 -12.58 -17.77
CA ALA A 46 -2.54 -13.63 -17.40
C ALA A 46 -2.18 -14.19 -16.00
N PRO A 47 -3.09 -14.14 -15.01
CA PRO A 47 -2.90 -14.85 -13.74
C PRO A 47 -3.13 -16.35 -13.93
N ASP A 48 -2.58 -17.18 -13.04
CA ASP A 48 -2.87 -18.62 -13.00
C ASP A 48 -4.32 -18.89 -12.59
N LEU A 49 -4.92 -18.02 -11.78
CA LEU A 49 -6.34 -18.03 -11.44
C LEU A 49 -6.90 -16.60 -11.37
N GLY A 50 -7.94 -16.34 -12.16
CA GLY A 50 -8.72 -15.10 -12.10
C GLY A 50 -10.10 -15.34 -11.47
N ILE A 51 -10.50 -14.49 -10.52
CA ILE A 51 -11.80 -14.54 -9.86
C ILE A 51 -12.48 -13.17 -10.03
N ALA A 52 -13.57 -13.15 -10.81
CA ALA A 52 -14.41 -11.95 -10.96
C ALA A 52 -15.36 -11.83 -9.76
N SER A 53 -15.03 -10.97 -8.79
CA SER A 53 -15.81 -10.84 -7.56
C SER A 53 -15.55 -9.52 -6.84
N ASP A 54 -16.54 -9.06 -6.08
CA ASP A 54 -16.31 -8.05 -5.05
C ASP A 54 -15.30 -8.58 -4.00
N ALA A 55 -14.38 -7.72 -3.58
CA ALA A 55 -13.30 -8.11 -2.69
C ALA A 55 -13.80 -8.56 -1.31
N LYS A 56 -14.88 -7.97 -0.79
CA LYS A 56 -15.45 -8.37 0.51
C LYS A 56 -16.11 -9.73 0.40
N ALA A 57 -16.95 -9.95 -0.62
CA ALA A 57 -17.60 -11.24 -0.85
C ALA A 57 -16.57 -12.38 -1.01
N ALA A 58 -15.50 -12.15 -1.78
CA ALA A 58 -14.41 -13.12 -1.92
C ALA A 58 -13.70 -13.40 -0.59
N LEU A 59 -13.38 -12.36 0.20
CA LEU A 59 -12.71 -12.52 1.49
C LEU A 59 -13.56 -13.25 2.53
N GLU A 60 -14.88 -13.06 2.53
CA GLU A 60 -15.79 -13.78 3.43
C GLU A 60 -15.69 -15.29 3.21
N LEU A 61 -15.75 -15.75 1.95
CA LEU A 61 -15.56 -17.15 1.59
C LEU A 61 -14.14 -17.65 1.88
N PHE A 62 -13.11 -16.86 1.59
CA PHE A 62 -11.72 -17.26 1.89
C PHE A 62 -11.51 -17.46 3.39
N VAL A 63 -12.10 -16.61 4.23
CA VAL A 63 -12.02 -16.72 5.69
C VAL A 63 -12.77 -17.95 6.19
N GLU A 64 -13.95 -18.24 5.65
CA GLU A 64 -14.72 -19.45 5.96
C GLU A 64 -13.91 -20.71 5.67
N VAL A 65 -13.43 -20.87 4.44
CA VAL A 65 -12.60 -22.02 4.02
C VAL A 65 -11.31 -22.10 4.83
N ALA A 66 -10.66 -20.97 5.13
CA ALA A 66 -9.45 -20.97 5.96
C ALA A 66 -9.73 -21.47 7.40
N ARG A 67 -10.90 -21.18 7.98
CA ARG A 67 -11.30 -21.67 9.32
C ARG A 67 -11.56 -23.17 9.30
N GLU A 68 -12.19 -23.67 8.25
CA GLU A 68 -12.41 -25.11 8.06
C GLU A 68 -11.08 -25.86 7.93
N LEU A 69 -10.19 -25.37 7.06
CA LEU A 69 -8.84 -25.92 6.91
C LEU A 69 -8.05 -25.88 8.22
N LYS A 70 -8.18 -24.80 9.01
CA LYS A 70 -7.53 -24.72 10.32
C LYS A 70 -8.05 -25.78 11.27
N SER A 71 -9.36 -25.94 11.33
CA SER A 71 -10.03 -26.90 12.22
C SER A 71 -9.70 -28.34 11.84
N ALA A 72 -9.52 -28.61 10.55
CA ALA A 72 -9.08 -29.90 10.03
C ALA A 72 -7.56 -30.14 10.10
N GLY A 73 -6.77 -29.18 10.60
CA GLY A 73 -5.30 -29.28 10.64
C GLY A 73 -4.61 -29.20 9.27
N GLY A 74 -5.32 -28.74 8.23
CA GLY A 74 -4.82 -28.64 6.86
C GLY A 74 -4.07 -27.34 6.52
N LEU A 75 -4.08 -26.33 7.42
CA LEU A 75 -3.31 -25.11 7.21
C LEU A 75 -1.82 -25.35 7.44
N LYS A 76 -1.01 -25.11 6.39
CA LYS A 76 0.44 -25.18 6.44
C LYS A 76 1.02 -24.11 7.35
N ASP A 77 2.04 -24.46 8.12
CA ASP A 77 2.85 -23.48 8.85
C ASP A 77 3.67 -22.63 7.87
N ARG A 78 3.68 -21.32 8.10
CA ARG A 78 4.43 -20.31 7.33
C ARG A 78 5.30 -19.43 8.24
N SER A 79 5.51 -19.84 9.49
CA SER A 79 6.27 -19.11 10.51
C SER A 79 7.68 -18.71 10.04
N VAL A 80 8.40 -19.63 9.39
CA VAL A 80 9.75 -19.38 8.85
C VAL A 80 9.74 -18.27 7.78
N TRP A 81 8.79 -18.32 6.85
CA TRP A 81 8.65 -17.26 5.85
C TRP A 81 8.25 -15.92 6.50
N ALA A 82 7.30 -15.94 7.43
CA ALA A 82 6.89 -14.74 8.15
C ALA A 82 8.07 -14.09 8.91
N ALA A 83 8.90 -14.88 9.60
CA ALA A 83 10.09 -14.41 10.30
C ALA A 83 11.09 -13.74 9.34
N SER A 84 11.39 -14.36 8.18
CA SER A 84 12.31 -13.74 7.21
C SER A 84 11.76 -12.42 6.66
N THR A 85 10.44 -12.29 6.48
CA THR A 85 9.83 -11.01 6.06
C THR A 85 9.94 -9.93 7.14
N GLN A 86 9.81 -10.30 8.41
CA GLN A 86 9.98 -9.39 9.54
C GLN A 86 11.43 -8.93 9.69
N GLU A 87 12.39 -9.83 9.49
CA GLU A 87 13.82 -9.50 9.48
C GLU A 87 14.17 -8.49 8.38
N ARG A 88 13.73 -8.73 7.15
CA ARG A 88 13.90 -7.76 6.05
C ARG A 88 13.24 -6.42 6.36
N LYS A 89 12.04 -6.45 6.96
CA LYS A 89 11.37 -5.24 7.43
C LYS A 89 12.19 -4.52 8.49
N ALA A 90 12.91 -5.20 9.37
CA ALA A 90 13.72 -4.56 10.41
C ALA A 90 15.07 -4.01 9.88
N THR A 91 15.65 -4.64 8.87
CA THR A 91 17.04 -4.39 8.45
C THR A 91 17.18 -3.53 7.20
N LEU A 92 16.25 -3.60 6.24
CA LEU A 92 16.31 -2.86 4.97
C LEU A 92 15.70 -1.45 5.10
N GLN A 93 16.11 -0.73 6.14
CA GLN A 93 15.60 0.59 6.49
C GLN A 93 16.29 1.72 5.72
N ARG A 94 15.59 2.85 5.60
CA ARG A 94 16.16 4.11 5.08
C ARG A 94 16.41 5.05 6.25
N LYS A 95 17.59 5.70 6.27
CA LYS A 95 17.91 6.70 7.29
C LYS A 95 16.94 7.89 7.18
N THR A 96 16.36 8.29 8.32
CA THR A 96 15.49 9.46 8.46
C THR A 96 16.07 10.52 9.40
N HIS A 97 16.84 10.08 10.39
CA HIS A 97 17.41 10.97 11.40
C HIS A 97 18.65 11.70 10.85
N PHE A 98 18.46 12.97 10.50
CA PHE A 98 19.50 13.87 10.02
C PHE A 98 19.44 15.19 10.80
N ASP A 99 20.60 15.71 11.21
CA ASP A 99 20.74 17.00 11.90
C ASP A 99 21.27 18.11 10.98
N ASN A 100 21.21 17.88 9.66
CA ASN A 100 21.71 18.82 8.66
C ASN A 100 20.92 20.13 8.66
N VAL A 101 21.64 21.23 8.39
CA VAL A 101 21.09 22.54 8.02
C VAL A 101 21.69 22.94 6.67
N PRO A 102 20.90 23.15 5.61
CA PRO A 102 19.43 23.07 5.56
C PRO A 102 18.88 21.65 5.77
N LEU A 103 17.62 21.57 6.24
CA LEU A 103 16.96 20.34 6.65
C LEU A 103 16.85 19.34 5.48
N LYS A 104 17.21 18.08 5.74
CA LYS A 104 16.94 16.98 4.81
C LYS A 104 15.48 16.53 4.91
N PRO A 105 14.75 16.35 3.79
CA PRO A 105 13.30 16.10 3.82
C PRO A 105 12.92 14.82 4.59
N GLN A 106 13.80 13.82 4.63
CA GLN A 106 13.57 12.58 5.37
C GLN A 106 13.33 12.81 6.86
N ARG A 107 13.97 13.85 7.44
CA ARG A 107 13.79 14.22 8.84
C ARG A 107 12.38 14.75 9.11
N VAL A 108 11.74 15.41 8.14
CA VAL A 108 10.36 15.91 8.26
C VAL A 108 9.41 14.75 8.56
N TYR A 109 9.48 13.66 7.80
CA TYR A 109 8.56 12.52 7.97
C TYR A 109 8.80 11.74 9.26
N GLU A 110 10.04 11.72 9.77
CA GLU A 110 10.31 11.17 11.11
C GLU A 110 9.59 11.97 12.19
N GLU A 111 9.70 13.31 12.15
CA GLU A 111 9.04 14.17 13.14
C GLU A 111 7.51 14.11 12.99
N MET A 112 6.98 13.99 11.78
CA MET A 112 5.55 13.79 11.54
C MET A 112 5.04 12.50 12.20
N ASN A 113 5.75 11.38 12.07
CA ASN A 113 5.37 10.13 12.74
C ASN A 113 5.42 10.24 14.28
N ARG A 114 6.24 11.13 14.84
CA ARG A 114 6.29 11.39 16.29
C ARG A 114 5.18 12.33 16.75
N ALA A 115 4.86 13.33 15.93
CA ALA A 115 3.89 14.37 16.27
C ALA A 115 2.44 13.90 16.10
N PHE A 116 2.17 13.00 15.15
CA PHE A 116 0.84 12.62 14.74
C PHE A 116 0.50 11.16 15.11
N GLY A 117 -0.68 10.97 15.70
CA GLY A 117 -1.18 9.67 16.12
C GLY A 117 -1.74 8.81 14.98
N PRO A 118 -2.13 7.55 15.28
CA PRO A 118 -2.61 6.59 14.29
C PRO A 118 -3.92 6.96 13.59
N GLU A 119 -4.66 7.94 14.13
CA GLU A 119 -5.90 8.48 13.56
C GLU A 119 -5.67 9.53 12.47
N THR A 120 -4.43 9.92 12.23
CA THR A 120 -4.10 10.98 11.26
C THR A 120 -4.41 10.56 9.83
N ARG A 121 -4.98 11.47 9.05
CA ARG A 121 -5.21 11.31 7.60
C ARG A 121 -4.22 12.13 6.83
N TYR A 122 -3.35 11.46 6.10
CA TYR A 122 -2.40 12.10 5.20
C TYR A 122 -3.04 12.32 3.84
N VAL A 123 -2.93 13.55 3.33
CA VAL A 123 -3.41 13.94 2.00
C VAL A 123 -2.23 14.45 1.17
N THR A 124 -2.05 13.91 -0.03
CA THR A 124 -0.93 14.30 -0.89
C THR A 124 -1.20 13.95 -2.35
N THR A 125 -0.36 14.42 -3.26
CA THR A 125 -0.55 14.27 -4.72
C THR A 125 0.62 13.54 -5.37
N ILE A 126 1.72 14.24 -5.63
CA ILE A 126 2.83 13.73 -6.42
C ILE A 126 4.14 14.44 -6.07
N GLY A 127 5.26 13.94 -6.59
CA GLY A 127 6.57 14.58 -6.45
C GLY A 127 7.42 13.94 -5.36
N LEU A 128 8.59 14.51 -5.13
CA LEU A 128 9.54 14.01 -4.12
C LEU A 128 8.92 14.06 -2.72
N SER A 129 8.10 15.08 -2.44
CA SER A 129 7.33 15.22 -1.21
C SER A 129 6.42 14.00 -0.96
N GLN A 130 5.65 13.59 -1.95
CA GLN A 130 4.75 12.44 -1.87
C GLN A 130 5.50 11.11 -1.86
N ILE A 131 6.54 10.95 -2.70
CA ILE A 131 7.32 9.71 -2.78
C ILE A 131 8.03 9.45 -1.45
N ALA A 132 8.71 10.46 -0.89
CA ALA A 132 9.40 10.34 0.38
C ALA A 132 8.41 10.16 1.54
N GLY A 133 7.28 10.87 1.53
CA GLY A 133 6.19 10.67 2.49
C GLY A 133 5.65 9.24 2.48
N ALA A 134 5.34 8.69 1.31
CA ALA A 134 4.76 7.34 1.18
C ALA A 134 5.71 6.22 1.66
N GLN A 135 7.02 6.40 1.56
CA GLN A 135 8.00 5.40 2.00
C GLN A 135 8.40 5.52 3.48
N MET A 136 8.07 6.63 4.15
CA MET A 136 8.53 6.94 5.52
C MET A 136 7.40 7.14 6.53
N LEU A 137 6.25 7.67 6.11
CA LEU A 137 5.09 7.83 6.99
C LEU A 137 4.43 6.48 7.25
N HIS A 138 3.75 6.39 8.40
CA HIS A 138 2.98 5.21 8.79
C HIS A 138 1.49 5.54 8.86
N VAL A 139 0.68 4.64 8.28
CA VAL A 139 -0.78 4.72 8.25
C VAL A 139 -1.34 3.41 8.77
N TYR A 140 -2.32 3.50 9.66
CA TYR A 140 -2.82 2.35 10.42
C TYR A 140 -4.27 1.96 10.07
N LYS A 141 -4.93 2.72 9.19
CA LYS A 141 -6.35 2.53 8.80
C LYS A 141 -6.57 2.72 7.30
N PRO A 142 -7.57 2.03 6.70
CA PRO A 142 -8.01 2.35 5.35
C PRO A 142 -8.55 3.78 5.30
N ARG A 143 -8.41 4.46 4.16
CA ARG A 143 -8.85 5.87 3.98
C ARG A 143 -8.11 6.89 4.87
N HIS A 144 -6.90 6.56 5.34
CA HIS A 144 -6.00 7.51 6.02
C HIS A 144 -4.77 7.88 5.17
N TRP A 145 -4.68 7.33 3.96
CA TRP A 145 -3.76 7.76 2.92
C TRP A 145 -4.57 8.17 1.69
N ILE A 146 -4.75 9.48 1.53
CA ILE A 146 -5.61 10.06 0.49
C ILE A 146 -4.70 10.62 -0.61
N ASN A 147 -4.65 9.92 -1.74
CA ASN A 147 -3.72 10.22 -2.82
C ASN A 147 -4.33 9.85 -4.19
N CYS A 148 -4.15 10.73 -5.17
CA CYS A 148 -4.56 10.58 -6.57
C CYS A 148 -3.52 9.82 -7.43
N GLY A 149 -3.00 8.69 -6.92
CA GLY A 149 -1.77 8.03 -7.40
C GLY A 149 -1.73 7.46 -8.82
N GLN A 150 -2.83 7.48 -9.59
CA GLN A 150 -2.81 7.11 -11.00
C GLN A 150 -2.56 8.30 -11.93
N ALA A 151 -3.14 9.46 -11.63
CA ALA A 151 -3.02 10.66 -12.46
C ALA A 151 -2.00 11.66 -11.90
N GLY A 152 -2.06 11.93 -10.59
CA GLY A 152 -1.18 12.90 -9.91
C GLY A 152 -1.22 14.32 -10.47
N PRO A 153 -2.39 14.97 -10.64
CA PRO A 153 -2.45 16.36 -11.09
C PRO A 153 -1.99 17.31 -9.98
N LEU A 154 -0.98 18.15 -10.27
CA LEU A 154 -0.50 19.20 -9.35
C LEU A 154 -1.64 20.14 -8.93
N GLY A 155 -1.61 20.60 -7.68
CA GLY A 155 -2.66 21.45 -7.10
C GLY A 155 -3.81 20.67 -6.47
N TRP A 156 -3.77 19.34 -6.45
CA TRP A 156 -4.84 18.51 -5.89
C TRP A 156 -4.80 18.42 -4.35
N THR A 157 -3.62 18.58 -3.74
CA THR A 157 -3.40 18.37 -2.30
C THR A 157 -4.30 19.25 -1.42
N ILE A 158 -4.34 20.56 -1.68
CA ILE A 158 -5.15 21.52 -0.90
C ILE A 158 -6.66 21.26 -1.01
N PRO A 159 -7.28 21.26 -2.21
CA PRO A 159 -8.72 21.04 -2.32
C PRO A 159 -9.15 19.66 -1.81
N ALA A 160 -8.31 18.62 -1.99
CA ALA A 160 -8.59 17.31 -1.42
C ALA A 160 -8.57 17.33 0.12
N ALA A 161 -7.60 18.02 0.74
CA ALA A 161 -7.51 18.13 2.19
C ALA A 161 -8.72 18.84 2.78
N LEU A 162 -9.20 19.91 2.13
CA LEU A 162 -10.44 20.59 2.51
C LEU A 162 -11.65 19.66 2.43
N GLY A 163 -11.74 18.84 1.38
CA GLY A 163 -12.80 17.84 1.24
C GLY A 163 -12.78 16.79 2.36
N VAL A 164 -11.59 16.29 2.73
CA VAL A 164 -11.44 15.33 3.85
C VAL A 164 -11.83 15.97 5.18
N ALA A 165 -11.35 17.19 5.46
CA ALA A 165 -11.67 17.90 6.69
C ALA A 165 -13.18 18.25 6.78
N THR A 166 -13.84 18.48 5.64
CA THR A 166 -15.30 18.68 5.60
C THR A 166 -16.05 17.37 5.87
N ALA A 167 -15.54 16.24 5.34
CA ALA A 167 -16.16 14.94 5.51
C ALA A 167 -15.99 14.34 6.91
N ASP A 168 -14.91 14.70 7.62
CA ASP A 168 -14.67 14.34 9.01
C ASP A 168 -14.12 15.54 9.81
N PRO A 169 -15.01 16.43 10.31
CA PRO A 169 -14.62 17.68 10.98
C PRO A 169 -13.80 17.48 12.26
N GLU A 170 -13.95 16.33 12.93
CA GLU A 170 -13.24 16.01 14.17
C GLU A 170 -11.90 15.31 13.90
N GLY A 171 -11.68 14.86 12.66
CA GLY A 171 -10.50 14.12 12.25
C GLY A 171 -9.27 14.98 12.05
N THR A 172 -8.10 14.48 12.46
CA THR A 172 -6.82 15.13 12.14
C THR A 172 -6.46 14.91 10.67
N VAL A 173 -6.42 16.00 9.89
CA VAL A 173 -6.03 16.00 8.47
C VAL A 173 -4.69 16.72 8.31
N VAL A 174 -3.71 16.04 7.73
CA VAL A 174 -2.36 16.58 7.50
C VAL A 174 -2.01 16.44 6.02
N ALA A 175 -1.80 17.58 5.36
CA ALA A 175 -1.47 17.62 3.95
C ALA A 175 0.06 17.65 3.73
N LEU A 176 0.53 17.00 2.67
CA LEU A 176 1.93 17.00 2.23
C LEU A 176 2.01 17.55 0.81
N SER A 177 2.50 18.79 0.68
CA SER A 177 2.74 19.45 -0.61
C SER A 177 4.23 19.72 -0.81
N GLY A 178 4.68 19.63 -2.06
CA GLY A 178 5.87 20.36 -2.49
C GLY A 178 5.51 21.84 -2.69
N ASP A 179 6.51 22.69 -2.90
CA ASP A 179 6.30 24.10 -3.23
C ASP A 179 5.59 24.32 -4.57
N TYR A 180 5.79 23.42 -5.53
CA TYR A 180 5.17 23.47 -6.87
C TYR A 180 3.82 22.77 -6.97
N ASP A 181 3.45 21.96 -5.97
CA ASP A 181 2.16 21.26 -5.88
C ASP A 181 1.14 22.09 -5.10
#